data_AF-A0A7Z0QQN0-F1
#
_entry.id   AF-A0A7Z0QQN0-F1
#
_cell.length_a   1.000
_cell.length_b   1.000
_cell.length_c   1.000
_cell.angle_alpha   90.00
_cell.angle_beta   90.00
_cell.angle_gamma   90.00
#
_symmetry.space_group_name_H-M   'P 1'
#
loop_
_entity.id
_entity.type
_entity.pdbx_description
1 polymer ?
#
loop_
_entity_poly.entity_id
_entity_poly.type
_entity_poly.pdbx_seq_one_letter_code
_entity_poly.pdbx_strand_id
1 'polypeptide(L)'
;MPVSVPTAALAPPGAAPLDPPTPGAVRTGPIPPQPVASPLPPRPASAPSTDAFQTGARAPGPAPNPAPAPAPAPAPAPTSSPAAMPTAGSATLPPVIDQDVLDDLRALLGEEVDRLIDVFLEDTPRLLAALENAVDGPDYAALREAAHSLKSSSANLGAMSLSAAARRIETAARERALERPAVAVALVTNEFARVRRALRDVMQTRAPSGVD
;
A
#
# COMPACT_ATOMS: atom_id res chain seq x y z
N MET A 1 -72.73 48.28 -4.90
CA MET A 1 -73.49 47.00 -4.93
C MET A 1 -73.07 46.24 -6.18
N PRO A 2 -72.93 44.90 -6.19
CA PRO A 2 -73.05 43.88 -5.13
C PRO A 2 -71.66 43.35 -4.67
N VAL A 3 -71.37 43.06 -3.39
CA VAL A 3 -71.68 41.89 -2.54
C VAL A 3 -71.49 40.51 -3.17
N SER A 4 -70.33 39.88 -2.90
CA SER A 4 -70.18 38.42 -2.83
C SER A 4 -69.20 38.05 -1.73
N VAL A 5 -69.65 37.15 -0.87
CA VAL A 5 -69.13 36.73 0.44
C VAL A 5 -68.23 35.49 0.25
N PRO A 6 -67.24 35.22 1.13
CA PRO A 6 -66.23 34.17 0.92
C PRO A 6 -66.72 32.77 1.33
N THR A 7 -66.23 31.74 0.64
CA THR A 7 -66.32 30.35 1.10
C THR A 7 -64.94 29.86 1.52
N ALA A 8 -64.91 29.43 2.77
CA ALA A 8 -63.76 28.95 3.52
C ALA A 8 -63.41 27.48 3.22
N ALA A 9 -62.28 27.11 3.82
CA ALA A 9 -61.89 25.77 4.27
C ALA A 9 -61.10 24.92 3.26
N LEU A 10 -60.11 24.08 3.63
CA LEU A 10 -59.35 23.82 4.86
C LEU A 10 -58.49 22.57 4.50
N ALA A 11 -57.18 22.64 4.73
CA ALA A 11 -56.25 21.51 4.93
C ALA A 11 -55.85 20.63 3.70
N PRO A 12 -54.87 19.70 3.83
CA PRO A 12 -53.49 19.83 3.34
C PRO A 12 -53.10 18.77 2.28
N PRO A 13 -51.91 18.83 1.65
CA PRO A 13 -51.43 17.77 0.78
C PRO A 13 -51.12 16.50 1.60
N GLY A 14 -51.96 15.48 1.42
CA GLY A 14 -51.71 14.13 1.91
C GLY A 14 -50.47 13.54 1.25
N ALA A 15 -49.38 13.49 2.00
CA ALA A 15 -48.26 12.62 1.73
C ALA A 15 -48.73 11.17 1.87
N ALA A 16 -48.77 10.44 0.76
CA ALA A 16 -48.91 8.99 0.78
C ALA A 16 -47.62 8.38 1.35
N PRO A 17 -47.70 7.50 2.37
CA PRO A 17 -46.55 6.71 2.76
C PRO A 17 -46.30 5.64 1.69
N LEU A 18 -45.11 5.68 1.08
CA LEU A 18 -44.58 4.55 0.33
C LEU A 18 -44.27 3.42 1.33
N ASP A 19 -44.91 2.27 1.16
CA ASP A 19 -44.63 1.03 1.87
C ASP A 19 -43.13 0.68 1.84
N PRO A 20 -42.55 0.13 2.93
CA PRO A 20 -41.19 -0.38 2.93
C PRO A 20 -41.09 -1.65 2.06
N PRO A 21 -39.96 -1.87 1.36
CA PRO A 21 -39.74 -3.10 0.61
C PRO A 21 -39.67 -4.32 1.53
N THR A 22 -40.45 -5.34 1.21
CA THR A 22 -40.42 -6.69 1.79
C THR A 22 -38.99 -7.26 1.75
N PRO A 23 -38.41 -7.74 2.87
CA PRO A 23 -37.18 -8.53 2.82
C PRO A 23 -37.50 -9.89 2.20
N GLY A 24 -37.00 -10.09 0.98
CA GLY A 24 -37.05 -11.35 0.26
C GLY A 24 -36.37 -12.47 1.07
N ALA A 25 -37.11 -13.57 1.18
CA ALA A 25 -36.78 -14.78 1.91
C ALA A 25 -35.35 -15.29 1.67
N VAL A 26 -34.57 -15.33 2.76
CA VAL A 26 -33.43 -16.24 2.90
C VAL A 26 -33.95 -17.68 2.85
N ARG A 27 -33.75 -18.33 1.70
CA ARG A 27 -33.89 -19.78 1.55
C ARG A 27 -32.72 -20.45 2.27
N THR A 28 -32.90 -20.74 3.54
CA THR A 28 -32.02 -21.62 4.32
C THR A 28 -32.30 -23.07 3.92
N GLY A 29 -31.68 -23.53 2.84
CA GLY A 29 -31.57 -24.96 2.55
C GLY A 29 -30.37 -25.54 3.30
N PRO A 30 -30.41 -26.78 3.80
CA PRO A 30 -29.25 -27.43 4.40
C PRO A 30 -28.13 -27.54 3.35
N ILE A 31 -26.97 -26.97 3.68
CA ILE A 31 -25.75 -27.07 2.88
C ILE A 31 -25.28 -28.53 2.95
N PRO A 32 -25.04 -29.23 1.82
CA PRO A 32 -24.47 -30.57 1.86
C PRO A 32 -23.06 -30.52 2.46
N PRO A 33 -22.62 -31.51 3.26
CA PRO A 33 -21.27 -31.53 3.79
C PRO A 33 -20.27 -31.64 2.63
N GLN A 34 -19.40 -30.64 2.51
CA GLN A 34 -18.26 -30.66 1.59
C GLN A 34 -17.34 -31.84 1.97
N PRO A 35 -16.77 -32.59 1.02
CA PRO A 35 -15.81 -33.64 1.33
C PRO A 35 -14.58 -33.03 1.97
N VAL A 36 -14.32 -33.41 3.23
CA VAL A 36 -13.07 -33.10 3.93
C VAL A 36 -11.92 -33.69 3.12
N ALA A 37 -11.04 -32.83 2.61
CA ALA A 37 -9.81 -33.26 1.97
C ALA A 37 -8.99 -34.08 2.96
N SER A 38 -8.67 -35.32 2.58
CA SER A 38 -7.82 -36.22 3.37
C SER A 38 -6.50 -35.53 3.75
N PRO A 39 -5.99 -35.72 4.97
CA PRO A 39 -4.71 -35.16 5.36
C PRO A 39 -3.60 -35.76 4.50
N LEU A 40 -2.78 -34.88 3.92
CA LEU A 40 -1.57 -35.21 3.16
C LEU A 40 -0.61 -36.01 4.08
N PRO A 41 -0.02 -37.13 3.62
CA PRO A 41 0.95 -37.86 4.42
C PRO A 41 2.21 -37.02 4.66
N PRO A 42 2.87 -37.13 5.83
CA PRO A 42 4.15 -36.48 6.06
C PRO A 42 5.21 -37.07 5.13
N ARG A 43 5.99 -36.19 4.49
CA ARG A 43 7.13 -36.59 3.63
C ARG A 43 8.14 -37.39 4.47
N PRO A 44 8.68 -38.51 3.96
CA PRO A 44 9.72 -39.24 4.68
C PRO A 44 10.98 -38.39 4.80
N ALA A 45 11.53 -38.32 6.01
CA ALA A 45 12.84 -37.78 6.28
C ALA A 45 13.90 -38.70 5.64
N SER A 46 14.64 -38.18 4.66
CA SER A 46 15.80 -38.88 4.11
C SER A 46 16.95 -38.84 5.13
N ALA A 47 17.20 -39.99 5.75
CA ALA A 47 18.41 -40.31 6.49
C ALA A 47 19.55 -40.69 5.51
N PRO A 48 20.81 -40.81 5.99
CA PRO A 48 22.02 -40.55 5.21
C PRO A 48 22.52 -41.77 4.43
N SER A 49 23.05 -41.53 3.22
CA SER A 49 23.86 -42.52 2.52
C SER A 49 25.29 -42.48 3.05
N THR A 50 25.64 -43.58 3.70
CA THR A 50 27.01 -43.95 4.05
C THR A 50 27.51 -44.80 2.88
N ASP A 51 28.59 -44.39 2.21
CA ASP A 51 29.46 -45.34 1.52
C ASP A 51 30.91 -44.93 1.74
N ALA A 52 31.74 -45.94 1.88
CA ALA A 52 33.00 -45.95 2.60
C ALA A 52 34.17 -46.15 1.62
N PHE A 53 35.37 -45.97 2.17
CA PHE A 53 36.69 -46.20 1.58
C PHE A 53 37.19 -45.04 0.68
N GLN A 54 38.40 -44.48 0.85
CA GLN A 54 39.63 -45.10 1.34
C GLN A 54 40.68 -44.01 1.69
N THR A 55 41.40 -44.22 2.79
CA THR A 55 42.82 -43.87 3.05
C THR A 55 43.31 -42.41 2.90
N GLY A 56 43.38 -41.73 4.04
CA GLY A 56 44.67 -41.43 4.67
C GLY A 56 45.61 -40.42 4.01
N ALA A 57 45.35 -39.12 4.23
CA ALA A 57 46.40 -38.12 4.38
C ALA A 57 45.86 -36.93 5.19
N ARG A 58 46.51 -36.68 6.32
CA ARG A 58 46.20 -35.63 7.30
C ARG A 58 46.39 -34.25 6.66
N ALA A 59 45.31 -33.53 6.39
CA ALA A 59 45.32 -32.12 6.00
C ALA A 59 44.43 -31.31 6.96
N PRO A 60 44.91 -30.17 7.49
CA PRO A 60 44.19 -29.35 8.46
C PRO A 60 42.99 -28.65 7.79
N GLY A 61 41.87 -28.58 8.51
CA GLY A 61 40.61 -28.01 8.02
C GLY A 61 40.73 -26.54 7.63
N PRO A 62 39.88 -26.07 6.69
CA PRO A 62 39.81 -24.67 6.33
C PRO A 62 39.28 -23.86 7.52
N ALA A 63 40.01 -22.79 7.83
CA ALA A 63 39.72 -21.86 8.91
C ALA A 63 38.29 -21.29 8.83
N PRO A 64 37.68 -20.92 9.98
CA PRO A 64 36.49 -20.10 9.98
C PRO A 64 36.78 -18.75 9.30
N ASN A 65 35.89 -18.34 8.39
CA ASN A 65 35.94 -17.01 7.78
C ASN A 65 36.06 -15.94 8.87
N PRO A 66 37.03 -15.01 8.76
CA PRO A 66 37.11 -13.91 9.70
C PRO A 66 35.90 -12.99 9.54
N ALA A 67 35.38 -12.55 10.68
CA ALA A 67 34.37 -11.50 10.79
C ALA A 67 34.77 -10.26 9.95
N PRO A 68 33.82 -9.53 9.36
CA PRO A 68 34.14 -8.26 8.73
C PRO A 68 34.73 -7.30 9.77
N ALA A 69 35.86 -6.69 9.41
CA ALA A 69 36.63 -5.75 10.21
C ALA A 69 35.78 -4.57 10.73
N PRO A 70 36.15 -3.95 11.87
CA PRO A 70 35.49 -2.76 12.37
C PRO A 70 35.67 -1.59 11.39
N ALA A 71 34.58 -0.84 11.19
CA ALA A 71 34.50 0.35 10.36
C ALA A 71 35.58 1.39 10.70
N PRO A 72 36.12 2.14 9.72
CA PRO A 72 36.97 3.28 10.00
C PRO A 72 36.16 4.40 10.65
N ALA A 73 36.68 4.92 11.77
CA ALA A 73 36.14 6.08 12.46
C ALA A 73 36.16 7.33 11.54
N PRO A 74 35.10 8.16 11.53
CA PRO A 74 35.17 9.48 10.93
C PRO A 74 35.83 10.48 11.90
N ALA A 75 36.93 11.08 11.47
CA ALA A 75 37.56 12.25 12.10
C ALA A 75 36.82 13.56 11.71
N PRO A 76 37.07 14.70 12.40
CA PRO A 76 36.06 15.72 12.70
C PRO A 76 35.84 16.80 11.61
N ALA A 77 34.74 17.52 11.82
CA ALA A 77 34.08 18.57 11.03
C ALA A 77 34.94 19.60 10.27
N PRO A 78 34.44 20.09 9.12
CA PRO A 78 34.63 21.46 8.69
C PRO A 78 33.46 22.35 9.18
N THR A 79 33.81 23.30 10.06
CA THR A 79 33.34 24.70 10.09
C THR A 79 31.94 25.02 9.55
N SER A 80 31.00 25.21 10.48
CA SER A 80 29.76 25.95 10.23
C SER A 80 30.08 27.42 9.98
N SER A 81 29.83 27.88 8.75
CA SER A 81 29.68 29.30 8.43
C SER A 81 28.18 29.63 8.39
N PRO A 82 27.67 30.59 9.18
CA PRO A 82 26.25 30.94 9.19
C PRO A 82 25.99 32.11 8.24
N ALA A 83 25.66 31.82 6.98
CA ALA A 83 25.16 32.85 6.07
C ALA A 83 24.45 32.24 4.85
N ALA A 84 23.16 31.96 5.00
CA ALA A 84 22.14 32.27 3.99
C ALA A 84 20.77 31.99 4.61
N MET A 85 20.04 33.06 4.93
CA MET A 85 18.59 32.98 5.06
C MET A 85 18.04 32.48 3.72
N PRO A 86 17.28 31.37 3.64
CA PRO A 86 16.35 31.24 2.56
C PRO A 86 15.24 32.27 2.81
N THR A 87 15.23 33.31 1.98
CA THR A 87 14.02 34.06 1.64
C THR A 87 12.84 33.10 1.58
N ALA A 88 11.70 33.53 2.14
CA ALA A 88 10.42 32.84 2.05
C ALA A 88 10.06 32.55 0.58
N GLY A 89 10.62 31.49 0.03
CA GLY A 89 10.10 30.83 -1.15
C GLY A 89 8.84 30.10 -0.71
N SER A 90 7.79 30.19 -1.53
CA SER A 90 6.64 29.31 -1.45
C SER A 90 7.07 27.95 -0.92
N ALA A 91 6.39 27.45 0.11
CA ALA A 91 6.56 26.08 0.56
C ALA A 91 6.15 25.16 -0.60
N THR A 92 7.05 24.98 -1.57
CA THR A 92 6.98 23.97 -2.60
C THR A 92 7.10 22.69 -1.83
N LEU A 93 5.95 22.09 -1.55
CA LEU A 93 5.87 20.77 -0.95
C LEU A 93 6.87 19.87 -1.68
N PRO A 94 7.64 19.05 -0.95
CA PRO A 94 8.60 18.16 -1.58
C PRO A 94 7.88 17.34 -2.66
N PRO A 95 8.54 17.09 -3.81
CA PRO A 95 7.93 16.38 -4.92
C PRO A 95 7.39 15.04 -4.44
N VAL A 96 6.11 14.81 -4.70
CA VAL A 96 5.38 13.60 -4.26
C VAL A 96 5.81 12.37 -5.07
N ILE A 97 6.25 12.61 -6.31
CA ILE A 97 6.76 11.62 -7.25
C ILE A 97 8.16 12.07 -7.68
N ASP A 98 9.09 11.13 -7.64
CA ASP A 98 10.41 11.28 -8.25
C ASP A 98 10.25 11.24 -9.78
N GLN A 99 10.48 12.39 -10.43
CA GLN A 99 10.29 12.53 -11.87
C GLN A 99 11.38 11.80 -12.65
N ASP A 100 12.60 11.72 -12.12
CA ASP A 100 13.70 11.03 -12.80
C ASP A 100 13.38 9.53 -12.92
N VAL A 101 12.85 8.92 -11.86
CA VAL A 101 12.40 7.52 -11.88
C VAL A 101 11.29 7.30 -12.92
N LEU A 102 10.34 8.24 -13.00
CA LEU A 102 9.23 8.11 -13.92
C LEU A 102 9.65 8.31 -15.38
N ASP A 103 10.58 9.23 -15.64
CA ASP A 103 11.16 9.46 -16.95
C ASP A 103 12.07 8.32 -17.41
N ASP A 104 12.82 7.69 -16.50
CA ASP A 104 13.55 6.45 -16.78
C ASP A 104 12.59 5.30 -17.14
N LEU A 105 11.49 5.15 -16.40
CA LEU A 105 10.45 4.17 -16.73
C LEU A 105 9.82 4.46 -18.09
N ARG A 106 9.60 5.73 -18.44
CA ARG A 106 9.08 6.12 -19.76
C ARG A 106 10.06 5.82 -20.88
N ALA A 107 11.34 6.07 -20.67
CA ALA A 107 12.38 5.78 -21.65
C ALA A 107 12.46 4.26 -21.93
N LEU A 108 12.17 3.44 -20.93
CA LEU A 108 12.21 1.98 -21.04
C LEU A 108 10.91 1.36 -21.57
N LEU A 109 9.74 1.82 -21.11
CA LEU A 109 8.43 1.20 -21.36
C LEU A 109 7.53 1.99 -22.32
N GLY A 110 7.87 3.23 -22.66
CA GLY A 110 7.11 4.07 -23.59
C GLY A 110 5.71 4.43 -23.07
N GLU A 111 4.66 3.96 -23.76
CA GLU A 111 3.25 4.18 -23.39
C GLU A 111 2.75 3.18 -22.33
N GLU A 112 3.45 2.05 -22.14
CA GLU A 112 3.05 1.02 -21.16
C GLU A 112 3.18 1.53 -19.70
N VAL A 113 3.95 2.61 -19.49
CA VAL A 113 4.04 3.29 -18.19
C VAL A 113 2.67 3.82 -17.73
N ASP A 114 1.82 4.27 -18.64
CA ASP A 114 0.50 4.80 -18.29
C ASP A 114 -0.40 3.67 -17.80
N ARG A 115 -0.29 2.47 -18.39
CA ARG A 115 -0.96 1.27 -17.87
C ARG A 115 -0.45 0.85 -16.50
N LEU A 116 0.86 0.94 -16.25
CA LEU A 116 1.43 0.66 -14.93
C LEU A 116 0.89 1.63 -13.87
N ILE A 117 0.75 2.91 -14.23
CA ILE A 117 0.15 3.92 -13.36
C ILE A 117 -1.32 3.56 -13.09
N ASP A 118 -2.11 3.24 -14.12
CA ASP A 118 -3.52 2.87 -13.95
C ASP A 118 -3.68 1.65 -13.03
N VAL A 119 -2.93 0.57 -13.28
CA VAL A 119 -2.96 -0.64 -12.43
C VAL A 119 -2.60 -0.29 -10.98
N PHE A 120 -1.57 0.54 -10.76
CA PHE A 120 -1.21 0.99 -9.42
C PHE A 120 -2.34 1.78 -8.74
N LEU A 121 -3.03 2.66 -9.48
CA LEU A 121 -4.15 3.44 -8.96
C LEU A 121 -5.40 2.59 -8.66
N GLU A 122 -5.59 1.48 -9.37
CA GLU A 122 -6.67 0.51 -9.16
C GLU A 122 -6.41 -0.44 -7.99
N ASP A 123 -5.17 -0.94 -7.86
CA ASP A 123 -4.81 -1.93 -6.84
C ASP A 123 -4.54 -1.30 -5.47
N THR A 124 -3.96 -0.10 -5.42
CA THR A 124 -3.61 0.54 -4.14
C THR A 124 -4.81 0.73 -3.19
N PRO A 125 -6.00 1.17 -3.63
CA PRO A 125 -7.18 1.25 -2.77
C PRO A 125 -7.55 -0.09 -2.11
N ARG A 126 -7.35 -1.22 -2.79
CA ARG A 126 -7.58 -2.56 -2.22
C ARG A 126 -6.57 -2.87 -1.12
N LEU A 127 -5.31 -2.51 -1.32
CA LEU A 127 -4.24 -2.66 -0.32
C LEU A 127 -4.49 -1.76 0.90
N LEU A 128 -4.98 -0.54 0.70
CA LEU A 128 -5.36 0.37 1.80
C LEU A 128 -6.51 -0.20 2.62
N ALA A 129 -7.56 -0.72 1.98
CA ALA A 129 -8.66 -1.38 2.68
C ALA A 129 -8.18 -2.62 3.46
N ALA A 130 -7.24 -3.40 2.91
CA ALA A 130 -6.62 -4.51 3.62
C ALA A 130 -5.82 -4.05 4.86
N LEU A 131 -5.09 -2.94 4.76
CA LEU A 131 -4.40 -2.33 5.90
C LEU A 131 -5.41 -1.88 6.96
N GLU A 132 -6.48 -1.18 6.57
CA GLU A 132 -7.54 -0.72 7.48
C GLU A 132 -8.19 -1.89 8.24
N ASN A 133 -8.59 -2.96 7.53
CA ASN A 133 -9.18 -4.15 8.15
C ASN A 133 -8.21 -4.86 9.11
N ALA A 134 -6.92 -4.90 8.77
CA ALA A 134 -5.91 -5.56 9.60
C ALA A 134 -5.57 -4.78 10.89
N VAL A 135 -5.87 -3.47 10.93
CA VAL A 135 -5.79 -2.66 12.17
C VAL A 135 -6.84 -3.08 13.18
N ASP A 136 -8.08 -3.35 12.72
CA ASP A 136 -9.20 -3.70 13.62
C ASP A 136 -9.06 -5.12 14.20
N GLY A 137 -8.38 -6.02 13.47
CA GLY A 137 -8.16 -7.43 13.84
C GLY A 137 -6.80 -7.78 14.46
N PRO A 138 -6.03 -6.80 14.96
CA PRO A 138 -4.55 -6.82 15.09
C PRO A 138 -3.79 -7.89 14.29
N ASP A 139 -4.05 -8.01 12.99
CA ASP A 139 -3.37 -8.99 12.15
C ASP A 139 -2.05 -8.43 11.62
N TYR A 140 -0.98 -8.60 12.41
CA TYR A 140 0.36 -8.17 12.03
C TYR A 140 0.90 -8.83 10.76
N ALA A 141 0.43 -10.03 10.41
CA ALA A 141 0.85 -10.70 9.19
C ALA A 141 0.23 -10.02 7.97
N ALA A 142 -1.09 -9.78 8.01
CA ALA A 142 -1.81 -9.06 6.97
C ALA A 142 -1.32 -7.61 6.82
N LEU A 143 -1.07 -6.90 7.94
CA LEU A 143 -0.47 -5.55 7.91
C LEU A 143 0.89 -5.54 7.20
N ARG A 144 1.75 -6.51 7.52
CA ARG A 144 3.07 -6.62 6.89
C ARG A 144 2.96 -6.90 5.40
N GLU A 145 2.09 -7.83 5.00
CA GLU A 145 1.93 -8.23 3.60
C GLU A 145 1.38 -7.07 2.75
N ALA A 146 0.30 -6.44 3.18
CA ALA A 146 -0.28 -5.29 2.48
C ALA A 146 0.71 -4.12 2.40
N ALA A 147 1.43 -3.83 3.49
CA ALA A 147 2.46 -2.80 3.51
C ALA A 147 3.67 -3.14 2.60
N HIS A 148 4.06 -4.41 2.53
CA HIS A 148 5.15 -4.85 1.67
C HIS A 148 4.82 -4.64 0.18
N SER A 149 3.62 -5.07 -0.24
CA SER A 149 3.12 -4.88 -1.60
C SER A 149 2.99 -3.39 -1.95
N LEU A 150 2.46 -2.58 -1.03
CA LEU A 150 2.33 -1.14 -1.23
C LEU A 150 3.68 -0.44 -1.33
N LYS A 151 4.66 -0.83 -0.51
CA LYS A 151 6.03 -0.29 -0.56
C LYS A 151 6.68 -0.57 -1.93
N SER A 152 6.63 -1.82 -2.39
CA SER A 152 7.29 -2.21 -3.64
C SER A 152 6.66 -1.52 -4.85
N SER A 153 5.34 -1.52 -4.93
CA SER A 153 4.60 -0.89 -6.03
C SER A 153 4.81 0.63 -6.06
N SER A 154 4.84 1.28 -4.88
CA SER A 154 5.12 2.72 -4.77
C SER A 154 6.56 3.07 -5.14
N ALA A 155 7.54 2.26 -4.74
CA ALA A 155 8.95 2.49 -5.07
C ALA A 155 9.20 2.38 -6.57
N ASN A 156 8.53 1.43 -7.25
CA ASN A 156 8.67 1.24 -8.68
C ASN A 156 8.28 2.50 -9.47
N LEU A 157 7.26 3.24 -9.02
CA LEU A 157 6.76 4.46 -9.69
C LEU A 157 7.39 5.77 -9.20
N GLY A 158 8.44 5.71 -8.36
CA GLY A 158 9.03 6.94 -7.83
C GLY A 158 8.24 7.57 -6.67
N ALA A 159 7.19 6.92 -6.15
CA ALA A 159 6.37 7.43 -5.04
C ALA A 159 7.07 7.21 -3.67
N MET A 160 8.19 7.88 -3.46
CA MET A 160 9.10 7.64 -2.33
C MET A 160 8.47 7.95 -0.96
N SER A 161 7.61 8.98 -0.88
CA SER A 161 6.93 9.31 0.39
C SER A 161 5.97 8.19 0.83
N LEU A 162 5.20 7.65 -0.11
CA LEU A 162 4.27 6.55 0.13
C LEU A 162 5.03 5.24 0.44
N SER A 163 6.10 4.96 -0.30
CA SER A 163 6.97 3.81 -0.03
C SER A 163 7.57 3.86 1.38
N ALA A 164 8.07 5.03 1.80
CA ALA A 164 8.60 5.23 3.14
C ALA A 164 7.54 5.06 4.24
N ALA A 165 6.32 5.56 4.02
CA ALA A 165 5.20 5.40 4.94
C ALA A 165 4.79 3.92 5.08
N ALA A 166 4.68 3.19 3.97
CA ALA A 166 4.40 1.76 3.95
C ALA A 166 5.50 0.94 4.66
N ARG A 167 6.78 1.27 4.42
CA ARG A 167 7.92 0.64 5.11
C ARG A 167 7.85 0.78 6.63
N ARG A 168 7.35 1.90 7.16
CA ARG A 168 7.19 2.08 8.62
C ARG A 168 6.18 1.08 9.18
N ILE A 169 5.05 0.88 8.49
CA ILE A 169 4.05 -0.13 8.88
C ILE A 169 4.64 -1.53 8.78
N GLU A 170 5.29 -1.87 7.66
CA GLU A 170 5.92 -3.19 7.45
C GLU A 170 6.90 -3.54 8.58
N THR A 171 7.76 -2.57 8.95
CA THR A 171 8.78 -2.75 10.00
C THR A 171 8.13 -2.93 11.37
N ALA A 172 7.23 -2.03 11.75
CA ALA A 172 6.55 -2.10 13.04
C ALA A 172 5.65 -3.33 13.17
N ALA A 173 5.04 -3.80 12.07
CA ALA A 173 4.26 -5.04 12.04
C ALA A 173 5.15 -6.27 12.20
N ARG A 174 6.35 -6.28 11.59
CA ARG A 174 7.34 -7.35 11.78
C ARG A 174 7.79 -7.48 13.24
N GLU A 175 7.98 -6.35 13.90
CA GLU A 175 8.39 -6.28 15.31
C GLU A 175 7.23 -6.44 16.29
N ARG A 176 5.98 -6.48 15.79
CA ARG A 176 4.74 -6.45 16.59
C ARG A 176 4.69 -5.27 17.58
N ALA A 177 5.29 -4.15 17.19
CA ALA A 177 5.49 -2.95 18.02
C ALA A 177 4.75 -1.72 17.44
N LEU A 178 3.72 -1.95 16.62
CA LEU A 178 2.93 -0.85 16.04
C LEU A 178 1.95 -0.30 17.09
N GLU A 179 2.35 0.77 17.78
CA GLU A 179 1.56 1.38 18.87
C GLU A 179 0.26 2.04 18.40
N ARG A 180 0.28 2.69 17.24
CA ARG A 180 -0.87 3.44 16.69
C ARG A 180 -1.17 3.03 15.24
N PRO A 181 -1.66 1.79 15.02
CA PRO A 181 -1.88 1.24 13.68
C PRO A 181 -2.83 2.09 12.84
N ALA A 182 -3.95 2.56 13.42
CA ALA A 182 -4.90 3.43 12.73
C ALA A 182 -4.27 4.75 12.25
N VAL A 183 -3.39 5.36 13.05
CA VAL A 183 -2.69 6.60 12.67
C VAL A 183 -1.70 6.33 11.53
N ALA A 184 -0.98 5.22 11.59
CA ALA A 184 -0.04 4.85 10.54
C ALA A 184 -0.75 4.61 9.20
N VAL A 185 -1.90 3.92 9.22
CA VAL A 185 -2.71 3.69 8.01
C VAL A 185 -3.32 4.98 7.47
N ALA A 186 -3.77 5.89 8.34
CA ALA A 186 -4.25 7.21 7.92
C ALA A 186 -3.16 8.04 7.23
N LEU A 187 -1.91 7.98 7.71
CA LEU A 187 -0.77 8.64 7.07
C LEU A 187 -0.50 8.07 5.68
N VAL A 188 -0.47 6.75 5.54
CA VAL A 188 -0.31 6.07 4.23
C VAL A 188 -1.43 6.45 3.26
N THR A 189 -2.67 6.49 3.73
CA THR A 189 -3.83 6.90 2.92
C THR A 189 -3.72 8.35 2.45
N ASN A 190 -3.24 9.25 3.31
CA ASN A 190 -2.99 10.65 2.94
C ASN A 190 -1.86 10.79 1.90
N GLU A 191 -0.78 10.03 2.04
CA GLU A 191 0.29 9.97 1.03
C GLU A 191 -0.23 9.44 -0.31
N PHE A 192 -1.03 8.38 -0.30
CA PHE A 192 -1.62 7.86 -1.53
C PHE A 192 -2.52 8.89 -2.22
N ALA A 193 -3.32 9.65 -1.45
CA ALA A 193 -4.15 10.70 -2.02
C ALA A 193 -3.31 11.78 -2.74
N ARG A 194 -2.14 12.13 -2.19
CA ARG A 194 -1.18 13.03 -2.85
C ARG A 194 -0.61 12.39 -4.11
N VAL A 195 -0.10 11.16 -4.02
CA VAL A 195 0.51 10.39 -5.12
C VAL A 195 -0.47 10.24 -6.28
N ARG A 196 -1.71 9.84 -6.00
CA ARG A 196 -2.78 9.69 -7.00
C ARG A 196 -3.11 10.99 -7.72
N ARG A 197 -3.01 12.14 -7.04
CA ARG A 197 -3.21 13.44 -7.68
C ARG A 197 -2.04 13.75 -8.62
N ALA A 198 -0.81 13.56 -8.14
CA ALA A 198 0.39 13.82 -8.93
C ALA A 198 0.45 12.92 -10.18
N LEU A 199 0.21 11.62 -10.06
CA LEU A 199 0.22 10.69 -11.19
C LEU A 199 -0.84 11.04 -12.24
N ARG A 200 -2.06 11.43 -11.84
CA ARG A 200 -3.10 11.86 -12.78
C ARG A 200 -2.76 13.16 -13.50
N ASP A 201 -2.11 14.10 -12.81
CA ASP A 201 -1.64 15.35 -13.41
C ASP A 201 -0.56 15.10 -14.46
N VAL A 202 0.34 14.15 -14.16
CA VAL A 202 1.40 13.71 -15.05
C VAL A 202 0.84 13.04 -16.33
N MET A 203 -0.23 12.23 -16.21
CA MET A 203 -0.92 11.65 -17.37
C MET A 203 -1.65 12.71 -18.21
N GLN A 204 -2.24 13.73 -17.57
CA GLN A 204 -2.96 14.81 -18.26
C GLN A 204 -2.03 15.80 -18.98
N THR A 205 -0.87 16.09 -18.39
CA THR A 205 0.15 16.96 -19.02
C THR A 205 0.71 16.33 -20.30
N ARG A 206 0.61 15.00 -20.42
CA ARG A 206 1.05 14.27 -21.61
C ARG A 206 0.05 14.37 -22.76
N ALA A 207 -1.23 14.66 -22.51
CA ALA A 207 -2.24 14.76 -23.56
C ALA A 207 -1.86 15.90 -24.51
N PRO A 208 -1.29 15.61 -25.70
CA PRO A 208 -1.15 16.62 -26.71
C PRO A 208 -2.55 16.82 -27.30
N SER A 209 -2.98 18.06 -27.36
CA SER A 209 -4.05 18.54 -28.22
C SER A 209 -4.07 17.74 -29.53
N GLY A 210 -5.01 16.81 -29.64
CA GLY A 210 -5.51 16.36 -30.93
C GLY A 210 -6.26 17.52 -31.55
N VAL A 211 -5.54 18.36 -32.28
CA VAL A 211 -6.05 19.35 -33.23
C VAL A 211 -5.03 19.29 -34.36
N ASP A 212 -5.21 18.33 -35.27
CA ASP A 212 -5.74 18.56 -36.62
C ASP A 212 -4.91 19.58 -37.40
#